data_AF-A0A7Y9KHY2-F1
#
_entry.id   AF-A0A7Y9KHY2-F1
#
_cell.length_a   1.000
_cell.length_b   1.000
_cell.length_c   1.000
_cell.angle_alpha   90.00
_cell.angle_beta   90.00
_cell.angle_gamma   90.00
#
_symmetry.space_group_name_H-M   'P 1'
#
loop_
_entity.id
_entity.type
_entity.pdbx_description
1 polymer ?
#
loop_
_entity_poly.entity_id
_entity_poly.type
_entity_poly.pdbx_seq_one_letter_code
_entity_poly.pdbx_strand_id
1 'polypeptide(L)'
;MVSDWHPVLAAVEGPTGTWRMVAPDGTEYGTIEIRRVMNGQEVRYRAVWRGEVIGWATTLREAAQRIHMAYVRAHGPGMRSGAPMPWELQKPPRGSGPVARSR
;
A
#
# COMPACT_ATOMS: atom_id res chain seq x y z
N MET A 1 -9.88 15.65 -23.19
CA MET A 1 -8.62 15.48 -22.44
C MET A 1 -8.98 14.89 -21.09
N VAL A 2 -8.60 13.65 -20.81
CA VAL A 2 -8.80 13.07 -19.48
C VAL A 2 -7.70 13.70 -18.62
N SER A 3 -8.06 14.57 -17.69
CA SER A 3 -7.14 14.94 -16.62
C SER A 3 -6.88 13.67 -15.84
N ASP A 4 -5.71 13.04 -16.02
CA ASP A 4 -5.31 11.91 -15.18
C ASP A 4 -5.25 12.42 -13.75
N TRP A 5 -6.29 12.11 -12.98
CA TRP A 5 -6.36 12.42 -11.58
C TRP A 5 -5.20 11.72 -10.87
N HIS A 6 -4.37 12.48 -10.14
CA HIS A 6 -3.20 11.91 -9.50
C HIS A 6 -3.57 11.45 -8.07
N PRO A 7 -3.37 10.16 -7.71
CA PRO A 7 -3.78 9.61 -6.42
C PRO A 7 -3.23 10.30 -5.17
N VAL A 8 -2.10 11.00 -5.29
CA VAL A 8 -1.51 11.75 -4.18
C VAL A 8 -2.43 12.87 -3.69
N LEU A 9 -3.33 13.37 -4.54
CA LEU A 9 -4.31 14.38 -4.16
C LEU A 9 -5.39 13.86 -3.21
N ALA A 10 -5.60 12.54 -3.14
CA ALA A 10 -6.46 11.92 -2.12
C ALA A 10 -5.77 11.73 -0.76
N ALA A 11 -4.45 11.91 -0.68
CA ALA A 11 -3.71 11.74 0.56
C ALA A 11 -3.88 12.98 1.45
N VAL A 12 -4.66 12.85 2.52
CA VAL A 12 -4.86 13.88 3.53
C VAL A 12 -4.00 13.55 4.73
N GLU A 13 -3.05 14.43 5.06
CA GLU A 13 -2.21 14.25 6.24
C GLU A 13 -3.04 14.39 7.52
N GLY A 14 -2.82 13.47 8.46
CA GLY A 14 -3.39 13.52 9.81
C GLY A 14 -2.31 13.89 10.82
N PRO A 15 -2.04 13.06 11.84
CA PRO A 15 -0.81 13.17 12.63
C PRO A 15 0.42 13.12 11.72
N THR A 16 1.49 13.81 12.11
CA THR A 16 2.73 13.89 11.34
C THR A 16 3.19 12.52 10.87
N GLY A 17 3.44 12.40 9.56
CA GLY A 17 3.92 11.15 8.98
C GLY A 17 2.84 10.09 8.76
N THR A 18 1.56 10.44 8.88
CA THR A 18 0.43 9.57 8.57
C THR A 18 -0.53 10.26 7.61
N TRP A 19 -0.94 9.56 6.56
CA TRP A 19 -1.91 10.07 5.58
C TRP A 19 -3.08 9.11 5.46
N ARG A 20 -4.29 9.67 5.36
CA ARG A 20 -5.51 8.93 5.02
C ARG A 20 -5.80 9.16 3.55
N MET A 21 -6.13 8.09 2.83
CA MET A 21 -6.59 8.15 1.46
C MET A 21 -8.10 8.37 1.47
N VAL A 22 -8.54 9.56 1.04
CA VAL A 22 -9.95 9.98 1.10
C VAL A 22 -10.49 10.11 -0.32
N ALA A 23 -11.62 9.46 -0.59
CA ALA A 23 -12.32 9.55 -1.88
C ALA A 23 -13.14 10.86 -1.97
N PRO A 24 -13.59 11.28 -3.17
CA PRO A 24 -14.33 12.53 -3.34
C PRO A 24 -15.63 12.63 -2.53
N ASP A 25 -16.21 11.49 -2.15
CA ASP A 25 -17.40 11.37 -1.30
C ASP A 25 -17.09 11.48 0.21
N GLY A 26 -15.81 11.68 0.57
CA GLY A 26 -15.33 11.74 1.95
C GLY A 26 -15.01 10.38 2.57
N THR A 27 -15.19 9.27 1.83
CA THR A 27 -14.91 7.93 2.34
C THR A 27 -13.40 7.69 2.46
N GLU A 28 -12.94 7.31 3.65
CA GLU A 28 -11.58 6.81 3.83
C GLU A 28 -11.45 5.39 3.28
N TYR A 29 -10.48 5.17 2.40
CA TYR A 29 -10.26 3.87 1.78
C TYR A 29 -8.88 3.27 2.03
N GLY A 30 -7.97 3.97 2.70
CA GLY A 30 -6.69 3.40 3.12
C GLY A 30 -5.81 4.38 3.89
N THR A 31 -4.69 3.87 4.39
CA THR A 31 -3.80 4.61 5.29
C THR A 31 -2.35 4.44 4.85
N ILE A 32 -1.55 5.50 4.97
CA ILE A 32 -0.12 5.51 4.70
C ILE A 32 0.62 5.97 5.95
N GLU A 33 1.67 5.25 6.35
CA GLU A 33 2.52 5.64 7.47
C GLU A 33 3.98 5.74 7.01
N ILE A 34 4.67 6.82 7.36
CA ILE A 34 6.12 6.90 7.21
C ILE A 34 6.78 6.13 8.36
N ARG A 35 7.72 5.26 8.02
CA ARG A 35 8.47 4.47 9.00
C ARG A 35 9.94 4.50 8.65
N ARG A 36 10.77 4.42 9.68
CA ARG A 36 12.17 4.06 9.51
C ARG A 36 12.33 2.55 9.60
N VAL A 37 13.05 1.98 8.64
CA VAL A 37 13.39 0.55 8.58
C VAL A 37 14.92 0.39 8.54
N MET A 38 15.41 -0.84 8.58
CA MET A 38 16.86 -1.13 8.59
C MET A 38 17.61 -0.33 9.68
N ASN A 39 17.15 -0.44 10.93
CA ASN A 39 17.74 0.27 12.08
C ASN A 39 17.84 1.79 11.91
N GLY A 40 16.85 2.41 11.25
CA GLY A 40 16.82 3.87 11.11
C GLY A 40 17.42 4.41 9.82
N GLN A 41 18.08 3.57 9.02
CA GLN A 41 18.84 3.98 7.84
C GLN A 41 17.95 4.32 6.64
N GLU A 42 16.78 3.69 6.54
CA GLU A 42 15.88 3.88 5.41
C GLU A 42 14.52 4.40 5.85
N VAL A 43 13.99 5.38 5.11
CA VAL A 43 12.61 5.86 5.26
C VAL A 43 11.74 5.16 4.21
N ARG A 44 10.65 4.53 4.66
CA ARG A 44 9.69 3.85 3.81
C ARG A 44 8.27 4.27 4.16
N TYR A 45 7.40 4.22 3.16
CA TYR A 45 5.97 4.49 3.29
C TYR A 45 5.22 3.16 3.29
N ARG A 46 4.63 2.81 4.43
CA ARG A 46 3.81 1.62 4.63
C ARG A 46 2.41 1.90 4.09
N ALA A 47 1.98 1.14 3.08
CA ALA A 47 0.66 1.26 2.48
C ALA A 47 -0.32 0.23 3.07
N VAL A 48 -1.42 0.70 3.66
CA VAL A 48 -2.45 -0.12 4.32
C VAL A 48 -3.77 0.06 3.60
N TRP A 49 -4.42 -1.04 3.24
CA TRP A 49 -5.74 -1.07 2.62
C TRP A 49 -6.61 -2.11 3.33
N ARG A 50 -7.79 -1.71 3.81
CA ARG A 50 -8.71 -2.56 4.59
C ARG A 50 -8.03 -3.27 5.77
N GLY A 51 -7.15 -2.57 6.48
CA GLY A 51 -6.41 -3.09 7.62
C GLY A 51 -5.16 -3.92 7.26
N GLU A 52 -4.97 -4.26 5.99
CA GLU A 52 -3.86 -5.11 5.52
C GLU A 52 -2.73 -4.30 4.90
N VAL A 53 -1.49 -4.70 5.16
CA VAL A 53 -0.32 -4.09 4.50
C VAL A 53 -0.22 -4.63 3.07
N ILE A 54 -0.49 -3.76 2.11
CA ILE A 54 -0.42 -4.09 0.68
C ILE A 54 0.93 -3.70 0.08
N GLY A 55 1.83 -3.08 0.84
CA GLY A 55 3.22 -2.91 0.41
C GLY A 55 3.96 -1.79 1.10
N TRP A 56 5.21 -1.65 0.68
CA TRP A 56 6.11 -0.58 1.09
C TRP A 56 6.57 0.19 -0.14
N ALA A 57 6.68 1.51 -0.01
CA ALA A 57 7.10 2.42 -1.05
C ALA A 57 8.25 3.30 -0.57
N THR A 58 9.01 3.89 -1.50
CA THR A 58 10.04 4.88 -1.17
C THR A 58 9.51 6.30 -1.17
N THR A 59 8.31 6.52 -1.74
CA THR A 59 7.65 7.82 -1.79
C THR A 59 6.18 7.73 -1.38
N LEU A 60 5.65 8.83 -0.86
CA LEU A 60 4.22 8.99 -0.57
C LEU A 60 3.37 8.77 -1.82
N ARG A 61 3.82 9.28 -2.97
CA ARG A 61 3.14 9.16 -4.26
C ARG A 61 2.93 7.70 -4.66
N GLU A 62 3.96 6.88 -4.54
CA GLU A 62 3.91 5.47 -4.88
C GLU A 62 3.00 4.70 -3.89
N ALA A 63 3.06 5.00 -2.60
CA ALA A 63 2.16 4.42 -1.61
C ALA A 63 0.68 4.76 -1.92
N ALA A 64 0.40 6.03 -2.23
CA ALA A 64 -0.94 6.51 -2.62
C ALA A 64 -1.43 5.81 -3.90
N GLN A 65 -0.56 5.64 -4.90
CA GLN A 65 -0.88 4.92 -6.12
C GLN A 65 -1.23 3.45 -5.84
N ARG A 66 -0.46 2.76 -4.99
CA ARG A 66 -0.72 1.36 -4.63
C ARG A 66 -2.09 1.19 -3.95
N ILE A 67 -2.42 2.03 -2.98
CA ILE A 67 -3.74 2.00 -2.30
C ILE A 67 -4.86 2.33 -3.28
N HIS A 68 -4.68 3.36 -4.12
CA HIS A 68 -5.70 3.75 -5.07
C HIS A 68 -5.97 2.65 -6.12
N MET A 69 -4.93 1.98 -6.61
CA MET A 69 -5.11 0.85 -7.52
C MET A 69 -5.84 -0.32 -6.85
N ALA A 70 -5.58 -0.60 -5.57
CA ALA A 70 -6.34 -1.59 -4.81
C ALA A 70 -7.82 -1.20 -4.68
N TYR A 71 -8.09 0.07 -4.38
CA TYR A 71 -9.44 0.63 -4.31
C TYR A 71 -10.18 0.52 -5.64
N VAL A 72 -9.61 0.99 -6.76
CA VAL A 72 -10.24 0.94 -8.08
C VAL A 72 -10.50 -0.50 -8.52
N ARG A 73 -9.54 -1.41 -8.31
CA ARG A 73 -9.72 -2.83 -8.66
C ARG A 73 -10.86 -3.50 -7.90
N ALA A 74 -11.08 -3.10 -6.65
CA ALA A 74 -12.17 -3.62 -5.83
C ALA A 74 -13.56 -3.09 -6.23
N HIS A 75 -13.64 -1.95 -6.94
CA HIS A 75 -14.89 -1.28 -7.32
C HIS A 75 -15.14 -1.22 -8.84
N GLY A 76 -14.20 -1.69 -9.66
CA GLY A 76 -14.31 -1.70 -11.11
C GLY A 76 -15.17 -2.86 -11.66
N PRO A 77 -15.68 -2.77 -12.91
CA PRO A 77 -16.64 -3.73 -13.51
C PRO A 77 -16.11 -5.16 -13.79
N GLY A 78 -14.98 -5.58 -13.18
CA GLY A 78 -14.23 -6.79 -13.56
C GLY A 78 -13.90 -7.73 -12.39
N MET A 79 -14.65 -7.69 -11.28
CA MET A 79 -14.40 -8.54 -10.11
C MET A 79 -14.67 -10.03 -10.41
N ARG A 80 -13.74 -10.71 -11.08
CA ARG A 80 -13.42 -12.12 -10.82
C ARG A 80 -12.27 -12.13 -9.81
N SER A 81 -12.60 -12.39 -8.56
CA SER A 81 -11.64 -12.61 -7.47
C SER A 81 -10.53 -13.57 -7.90
N GLY A 82 -9.26 -13.15 -7.84
CA GLY A 82 -8.12 -14.07 -7.95
C GLY A 82 -6.89 -13.60 -8.74
N ALA A 83 -6.89 -12.44 -9.41
CA ALA A 83 -5.70 -11.99 -10.13
C ALA A 83 -4.62 -11.50 -9.13
N PRO A 84 -3.39 -12.06 -9.16
CA PRO A 84 -2.32 -11.63 -8.26
C PRO A 84 -1.92 -10.18 -8.55
N MET A 85 -1.72 -9.41 -7.48
CA MET A 85 -1.33 -8.01 -7.61
C MET A 85 0.17 -7.90 -7.91
N PRO A 86 0.63 -6.96 -8.76
CA PRO A 86 2.06 -6.84 -9.09
C PRO A 86 2.98 -6.62 -7.88
N TRP A 87 2.47 -6.09 -6.77
CA TRP A 87 3.20 -5.90 -5.51
C TRP A 87 3.20 -7.15 -4.62
N GLU A 88 2.35 -8.14 -4.88
CA GLU A 88 2.41 -9.44 -4.18
C GLU A 88 3.65 -10.24 -4.59
N LEU A 89 4.20 -9.97 -5.78
CA LEU A 89 5.49 -10.50 -6.23
C LEU A 89 6.68 -9.92 -5.47
N GLN A 90 6.48 -8.81 -4.73
CA GLN A 90 7.51 -8.17 -3.91
C GLN A 90 7.43 -8.58 -2.43
N LYS A 91 6.45 -9.42 -2.05
CA LYS A 91 6.43 -9.97 -0.69
C LYS A 91 7.62 -10.92 -0.54
N PRO A 92 8.49 -10.76 0.47
CA PRO A 92 9.47 -11.80 0.78
C PRO A 92 8.72 -13.11 1.05
N PRO A 93 9.24 -14.28 0.61
CA PRO A 93 8.59 -15.56 0.85
C PRO A 93 8.33 -15.70 2.36
N ARG A 94 7.09 -16.04 2.72
CA ARG A 94 6.74 -16.36 4.11
C ARG A 94 7.58 -17.54 4.56
N GLY A 95 8.61 -17.26 5.35
CA GLY A 95 9.28 -18.20 6.26
C GLY A 95 9.83 -19.48 5.62
N SER A 96 10.98 -19.41 4.95
CA SER A 96 11.95 -20.50 4.95
C SER A 96 12.87 -20.33 6.16
N GLY A 97 12.37 -20.67 7.34
CA GLY A 97 13.21 -20.87 8.52
C GLY A 97 14.12 -22.10 8.31
N PRO A 98 15.32 -22.15 8.92
CA PRO A 98 16.22 -23.28 8.76
C PRO A 98 15.61 -24.51 9.44
N VAL A 99 15.39 -25.58 8.67
CA VAL A 99 15.17 -26.93 9.21
C VAL A 99 16.46 -27.34 9.92
N ALA A 100 16.42 -27.31 11.25
CA ALA A 100 17.46 -27.90 12.09
C ALA A 100 17.51 -29.41 11.77
N ARG A 101 18.63 -29.86 11.18
CA ARG A 101 18.96 -31.27 11.09
C ARG A 101 19.43 -31.72 12.48
N SER A 102 18.58 -32.46 13.18
CA SER A 102 18.99 -33.23 14.37
C SER A 102 19.71 -34.50 13.93
N ARG A 103 20.78 -34.78 14.66
CA ARG A 103 21.76 -35.85 14.52
C ARG A 103 21.24 -37.18 15.04
#